data_AF-A0A222GC28-F1
#
_entry.id   AF-A0A222GC28-F1
#
_cell.length_a   1.000
_cell.length_b   1.000
_cell.length_c   1.000
_cell.angle_alpha   90.00
_cell.angle_beta   90.00
_cell.angle_gamma   90.00
#
_symmetry.space_group_name_H-M   'P 1'
#
loop_
_entity.id
_entity.type
_entity.pdbx_description
1 polymer ?
#
loop_
_entity_poly.entity_id
_entity_poly.type
_entity_poly.pdbx_seq_one_letter_code
_entity_poly.pdbx_strand_id
1 'polypeptide(L)'
;MAEDFQLVAKSRESECAERAEFFEDRLRFFSKTNWITLIVPSLLGVLAGAALSSNVNPIWLGLGALIAALLTAIHKGLDCDAHQEECRRIVQANRSFEVRYRTLHQIGSENIIEELRALDNELAALRASQLATVEPLWFKKGIKK
;
A
#
# COMPACT_ATOMS: atom_id res chain seq x y z
N MET A 1 -37.26 4.67 -6.36
CA MET A 1 -36.13 4.98 -7.28
C MET A 1 -34.99 5.65 -6.54
N ALA A 2 -35.18 6.77 -5.84
CA ALA A 2 -34.11 7.41 -5.06
C ALA A 2 -33.50 6.49 -3.97
N GLU A 3 -34.33 5.71 -3.26
CA GLU A 3 -33.87 4.75 -2.24
C GLU A 3 -32.94 3.67 -2.80
N ASP A 4 -33.13 3.24 -4.06
CA ASP A 4 -32.29 2.24 -4.71
C ASP A 4 -30.87 2.80 -4.97
N PHE A 5 -30.78 4.06 -5.43
CA PHE A 5 -29.50 4.73 -5.64
C PHE A 5 -28.77 5.05 -4.33
N GLN A 6 -29.50 5.33 -3.24
CA GLN A 6 -28.89 5.48 -1.91
C GLN A 6 -28.32 4.16 -1.40
N LEU A 7 -28.98 3.02 -1.66
CA LEU A 7 -28.43 1.70 -1.32
C LEU A 7 -27.16 1.40 -2.13
N VAL A 8 -27.13 1.77 -3.42
CA VAL A 8 -25.90 1.64 -4.23
C VAL A 8 -24.79 2.53 -3.67
N ALA A 9 -25.08 3.78 -3.32
CA ALA A 9 -24.10 4.68 -2.71
C ALA A 9 -23.55 4.12 -1.38
N LYS A 10 -24.42 3.57 -0.53
CA LYS A 10 -24.02 2.90 0.72
C LYS A 10 -23.12 1.68 0.47
N SER A 11 -23.44 0.87 -0.55
CA SER A 11 -22.60 -0.26 -0.92
C SER A 11 -21.22 0.19 -1.41
N ARG A 12 -21.16 1.27 -2.19
CA ARG A 12 -19.90 1.86 -2.68
C ARG A 12 -19.04 2.47 -1.58
N GLU A 13 -19.66 3.11 -0.59
CA GLU A 13 -18.98 3.58 0.61
C GLU A 13 -18.27 2.42 1.33
N SER A 14 -18.97 1.33 1.60
CA SER A 14 -18.40 0.14 2.24
C SER A 14 -17.22 -0.43 1.44
N GLU A 15 -17.37 -0.55 0.11
CA GLU A 15 -16.31 -1.05 -0.76
C GLU A 15 -15.05 -0.15 -0.70
N CYS A 16 -15.22 1.16 -0.67
CA CYS A 16 -14.11 2.11 -0.56
C CYS A 16 -13.44 2.02 0.82
N ALA A 17 -14.22 1.89 1.90
CA ALA A 17 -13.69 1.74 3.25
C ALA A 17 -12.85 0.45 3.39
N GLU A 18 -13.39 -0.69 2.95
CA GLU A 18 -12.68 -1.98 2.98
C GLU A 18 -11.37 -1.95 2.18
N ARG A 19 -11.39 -1.31 1.00
CA ARG A 19 -10.18 -1.14 0.19
C ARG A 19 -9.15 -0.25 0.88
N ALA A 20 -9.58 0.86 1.47
CA ALA A 20 -8.67 1.74 2.20
C ALA A 20 -8.00 0.98 3.37
N GLU A 21 -8.76 0.24 4.16
CA GLU A 21 -8.24 -0.58 5.26
C GLU A 21 -7.23 -1.63 4.77
N PHE A 22 -7.53 -2.32 3.68
CA PHE A 22 -6.61 -3.30 3.09
C PHE A 22 -5.24 -2.67 2.75
N PHE A 23 -5.22 -1.50 2.12
CA PHE A 23 -3.97 -0.83 1.75
C PHE A 23 -3.28 -0.17 2.96
N GLU A 24 -4.02 0.30 3.96
CA GLU A 24 -3.48 0.75 5.24
C GLU A 24 -2.75 -0.36 5.98
N ASP A 25 -3.31 -1.57 6.02
CA ASP A 25 -2.67 -2.73 6.63
C ASP A 25 -1.42 -3.17 5.87
N ARG A 26 -1.45 -3.11 4.53
CA ARG A 26 -0.24 -3.31 3.73
C ARG A 26 0.83 -2.27 4.04
N LEU A 27 0.47 -0.99 4.16
CA LEU A 27 1.40 0.07 4.54
C LEU A 27 2.03 -0.19 5.92
N ARG A 28 1.25 -0.66 6.89
CA ARG A 28 1.77 -1.03 8.22
C ARG A 28 2.74 -2.20 8.14
N PHE A 29 2.46 -3.20 7.31
CA PHE A 29 3.37 -4.32 7.06
C PHE A 29 4.68 -3.83 6.44
N PHE A 30 4.62 -3.07 5.35
CA PHE A 30 5.82 -2.56 4.67
C PHE A 30 6.61 -1.56 5.50
N SER A 31 5.97 -0.77 6.35
CA SER A 31 6.66 0.12 7.30
C SER A 31 7.55 -0.68 8.27
N LYS A 32 7.05 -1.84 8.77
CA LYS A 32 7.86 -2.76 9.58
C LYS A 32 8.99 -3.39 8.77
N THR A 33 8.73 -3.77 7.52
CA THR A 33 9.76 -4.33 6.64
C THR A 33 10.87 -3.32 6.33
N ASN A 34 10.52 -2.06 6.06
CA ASN A 34 11.49 -0.97 5.86
C ASN A 34 12.41 -0.80 7.07
N TRP A 35 11.89 -0.91 8.30
CA TRP A 35 12.73 -0.85 9.50
C TRP A 35 13.81 -1.95 9.48
N ILE A 36 13.45 -3.19 9.12
CA ILE A 36 14.41 -4.29 9.03
C ILE A 36 15.38 -4.10 7.87
N THR A 37 14.91 -3.63 6.70
CA THR A 37 15.74 -3.59 5.49
C THR A 37 16.53 -2.30 5.30
N LEU A 38 16.25 -1.24 6.06
CA LEU A 38 17.00 0.02 6.04
C LEU A 38 17.82 0.25 7.31
N ILE A 39 17.22 0.07 8.50
CA ILE A 39 17.87 0.42 9.76
C ILE A 39 18.88 -0.65 10.17
N VAL A 40 18.54 -1.94 10.04
CA VAL A 40 19.49 -3.01 10.38
C VAL A 40 20.74 -2.97 9.49
N PRO A 41 20.65 -2.84 8.15
CA PRO A 41 21.84 -2.71 7.32
C PRO A 41 22.66 -1.46 7.60
N SER A 42 22.02 -0.32 7.87
CA SER A 42 22.71 0.92 8.22
C SER A 42 23.49 0.78 9.54
N LEU A 43 22.86 0.18 10.56
CA LEU A 43 23.52 -0.09 11.84
C LEU A 43 24.65 -1.12 11.71
N LEU A 44 24.45 -2.19 10.93
CA LEU A 44 25.50 -3.17 10.64
C LEU A 44 26.67 -2.54 9.89
N GLY A 45 26.42 -1.63 8.95
CA GLY A 45 27.45 -0.89 8.23
C GLY A 45 28.28 0.00 9.17
N VAL A 46 27.61 0.74 10.06
CA VAL A 46 28.28 1.58 11.08
C VAL A 46 29.09 0.71 12.05
N LEU A 47 28.52 -0.39 12.55
CA LEU A 47 29.22 -1.31 13.46
C LEU A 47 30.40 -1.99 12.77
N ALA A 48 30.26 -2.40 11.51
CA ALA A 48 31.36 -2.97 10.74
C ALA A 48 32.49 -1.95 10.52
N GLY A 49 32.14 -0.70 10.18
CA GLY A 49 33.10 0.40 10.03
C GLY A 49 33.81 0.74 11.35
N ALA A 50 33.09 0.80 12.46
CA ALA A 50 33.67 1.01 13.78
C ALA A 50 34.56 -0.17 14.21
N ALA A 51 34.17 -1.40 13.90
CA ALA A 51 34.91 -2.59 14.29
C ALA A 51 36.25 -2.77 13.55
N LEU A 52 36.45 -2.11 12.40
CA LEU A 52 37.78 -2.02 11.75
C LEU A 52 38.85 -1.41 12.67
N SER A 53 38.45 -0.62 13.66
CA SER A 53 39.36 -0.03 14.66
C SER A 53 39.56 -0.90 15.91
N SER A 54 39.07 -2.15 15.91
CA SER A 54 39.10 -3.07 17.06
C SER A 54 39.53 -4.49 16.67
N ASN A 55 39.89 -5.32 17.65
CA ASN A 55 40.28 -6.74 17.46
C ASN A 55 39.08 -7.69 17.27
N VAL A 56 38.09 -7.31 16.44
CA VAL A 56 36.94 -8.16 16.14
C VAL A 56 37.31 -9.13 15.01
N ASN A 57 36.78 -10.36 15.08
CA ASN A 57 37.06 -11.39 14.09
C ASN A 57 36.60 -10.94 12.67
N PRO A 58 37.51 -10.89 11.68
CA PRO A 58 37.23 -10.39 10.33
C PRO A 58 36.13 -11.13 9.57
N ILE A 59 35.93 -12.43 9.86
CA ILE A 59 34.93 -13.26 9.20
C ILE A 59 33.52 -12.76 9.54
N TRP A 60 33.27 -12.40 10.80
CA TRP A 60 31.98 -11.87 11.24
C TRP A 60 31.70 -10.49 10.65
N LEU A 61 32.73 -9.66 10.46
CA LEU A 61 32.62 -8.36 9.81
C LEU A 61 32.26 -8.51 8.32
N GLY A 62 32.90 -9.43 7.61
CA GLY A 62 32.61 -9.72 6.21
C GLY A 62 31.19 -10.25 6.01
N LEU A 63 30.73 -11.17 6.86
CA LEU A 63 29.35 -11.68 6.83
C LEU A 63 28.31 -10.59 7.12
N GLY A 64 28.56 -9.74 8.13
CA GLY A 64 27.67 -8.63 8.47
C GLY A 64 27.53 -7.63 7.32
N ALA A 65 28.64 -7.26 6.68
CA ALA A 65 28.64 -6.37 5.52
C ALA A 65 27.91 -6.98 4.32
N LEU A 66 28.09 -8.27 4.05
CA LEU A 66 27.41 -8.97 2.96
C LEU A 66 25.89 -9.04 3.17
N ILE A 67 25.45 -9.38 4.38
CA ILE A 67 24.01 -9.41 4.73
C ILE A 67 23.41 -8.01 4.62
N ALA A 68 24.10 -6.98 5.09
CA ALA A 68 23.66 -5.60 4.97
C ALA A 68 23.52 -5.16 3.49
N ALA A 69 24.49 -5.50 2.65
CA ALA A 69 24.47 -5.21 1.22
C ALA A 69 23.31 -5.93 0.50
N LEU A 70 23.07 -7.21 0.82
CA LEU A 70 21.96 -7.99 0.27
C LEU A 70 20.61 -7.40 0.66
N LEU A 71 20.39 -7.08 1.93
CA LEU A 71 19.15 -6.46 2.40
C LEU A 71 18.91 -5.09 1.75
N THR A 72 19.96 -4.29 1.58
CA THR A 72 19.88 -2.99 0.90
C THR A 72 19.53 -3.15 -0.58
N ALA A 73 20.17 -4.10 -1.26
CA ALA A 73 19.90 -4.38 -2.67
C ALA A 73 18.47 -4.90 -2.89
N ILE A 74 17.98 -5.77 -2.01
CA ILE A 74 16.59 -6.26 -2.04
C ILE A 74 15.61 -5.11 -1.83
N HIS A 75 15.84 -4.24 -0.85
CA HIS A 75 14.97 -3.09 -0.58
C HIS A 75 14.90 -2.11 -1.76
N LYS A 76 16.06 -1.76 -2.36
CA LYS A 76 16.10 -0.91 -3.56
C LYS A 76 15.50 -1.60 -4.79
N GLY A 77 15.75 -2.90 -4.96
CA GLY A 77 15.28 -3.67 -6.11
C GLY A 77 13.77 -3.94 -6.10
N LEU A 78 13.14 -3.91 -4.92
CA LEU A 78 11.69 -4.09 -4.76
C LEU A 78 10.89 -2.78 -4.81
N ASP A 79 11.56 -1.64 -4.99
CA ASP A 79 10.96 -0.29 -5.06
C ASP A 79 9.87 -0.07 -3.99
N CYS A 80 10.19 -0.46 -2.75
CA CYS A 80 9.24 -0.46 -1.64
C CYS A 80 8.69 0.94 -1.37
N ASP A 81 9.48 1.99 -1.62
CA ASP A 81 9.06 3.37 -1.41
C ASP A 81 8.01 3.80 -2.45
N ALA A 82 8.21 3.48 -3.74
CA ALA A 82 7.19 3.74 -4.77
C ALA A 82 5.90 2.93 -4.51
N HIS A 83 6.03 1.67 -4.07
CA HIS A 83 4.86 0.86 -3.70
C HIS A 83 4.11 1.46 -2.50
N GLN A 84 4.83 1.92 -1.47
CA GLN A 84 4.21 2.59 -0.32
C GLN A 84 3.55 3.91 -0.71
N GLU A 85 4.19 4.72 -1.56
CA GLU A 85 3.58 5.96 -2.06
C GLU A 85 2.28 5.68 -2.81
N GLU A 86 2.27 4.67 -3.68
CA GLU A 86 1.08 4.23 -4.40
C GLU A 86 -0.01 3.74 -3.44
N CYS A 87 0.33 2.94 -2.43
CA CYS A 87 -0.64 2.53 -1.41
C CYS A 87 -1.22 3.74 -0.65
N ARG A 88 -0.41 4.74 -0.26
CA ARG A 88 -0.90 5.96 0.40
C ARG A 88 -1.85 6.74 -0.49
N ARG A 89 -1.51 6.88 -1.77
CA ARG A 89 -2.36 7.53 -2.78
C ARG A 89 -3.71 6.82 -2.89
N ILE A 90 -3.71 5.49 -2.97
CA ILE A 90 -4.94 4.69 -3.07
C ILE A 90 -5.79 4.81 -1.80
N VAL A 91 -5.18 4.76 -0.60
CA VAL A 91 -5.89 4.96 0.68
C VAL A 91 -6.57 6.32 0.70
N GLN A 92 -5.81 7.39 0.41
CA GLN A 92 -6.36 8.75 0.43
C GLN A 92 -7.52 8.91 -0.56
N ALA A 93 -7.38 8.37 -1.77
CA ALA A 93 -8.43 8.43 -2.78
C ALA A 93 -9.69 7.64 -2.35
N ASN A 94 -9.53 6.41 -1.84
CA ASN A 94 -10.68 5.62 -1.37
C ASN A 94 -11.38 6.26 -0.16
N ARG A 95 -10.64 6.84 0.80
CA ARG A 95 -11.24 7.60 1.91
C ARG A 95 -12.01 8.83 1.41
N SER A 96 -11.50 9.50 0.37
CA SER A 96 -12.22 10.62 -0.26
C SER A 96 -13.53 10.14 -0.91
N PHE A 97 -13.51 9.01 -1.63
CA PHE A 97 -14.72 8.41 -2.21
C PHE A 97 -15.70 7.94 -1.14
N GLU A 98 -15.24 7.30 -0.07
CA GLU A 98 -16.06 6.89 1.08
C GLU A 98 -16.90 8.06 1.59
N VAL A 99 -16.28 9.22 1.84
CA VAL A 99 -16.98 10.42 2.31
C VAL A 99 -18.02 10.89 1.30
N ARG A 100 -17.70 10.92 0.00
CA ARG A 100 -18.61 11.41 -1.06
C ARG A 100 -19.80 10.48 -1.26
N TYR A 101 -19.59 9.16 -1.27
CA TYR A 101 -20.67 8.18 -1.32
C TYR A 101 -21.52 8.20 -0.05
N ARG A 102 -20.91 8.41 1.13
CA ARG A 102 -21.63 8.61 2.38
C ARG A 102 -22.56 9.81 2.33
N THR A 103 -22.08 10.94 1.80
CA THR A 103 -22.90 12.14 1.59
C THR A 103 -24.11 11.83 0.70
N LEU A 104 -23.91 11.15 -0.44
CA LEU A 104 -25.01 10.76 -1.32
C LEU A 104 -26.03 9.84 -0.65
N HIS A 105 -25.58 8.88 0.18
CA HIS A 105 -26.50 7.96 0.82
C HIS A 105 -27.25 8.58 2.01
N GLN A 106 -26.60 9.43 2.82
CA GLN A 106 -27.16 9.95 4.08
C GLN A 106 -27.97 11.22 3.91
N ILE A 107 -27.45 12.15 3.09
CA ILE A 107 -28.06 13.47 2.90
C ILE A 107 -28.98 13.43 1.67
N GLY A 108 -28.67 12.57 0.70
CA GLY A 108 -29.37 12.54 -0.58
C GLY A 108 -28.95 13.70 -1.49
N SER A 109 -29.37 13.62 -2.74
CA SER A 109 -29.22 14.69 -3.73
C SER A 109 -30.41 14.66 -4.67
N GLU A 110 -30.86 15.82 -5.12
CA GLU A 110 -31.88 15.93 -6.18
C GLU A 110 -31.37 15.31 -7.50
N ASN A 111 -30.05 15.28 -7.71
CA ASN A 111 -29.38 14.73 -8.89
C ASN A 111 -28.57 13.47 -8.57
N ILE A 112 -29.03 12.66 -7.61
CA ILE A 112 -28.29 11.48 -7.12
C ILE A 112 -27.77 10.55 -8.22
N ILE A 113 -28.52 10.38 -9.33
CA ILE A 113 -28.12 9.51 -10.45
C ILE A 113 -26.88 10.05 -11.15
N GLU A 114 -26.83 11.36 -11.42
CA GLU A 114 -25.73 11.98 -12.14
C GLU A 114 -24.47 12.05 -11.27
N GLU A 115 -24.64 12.42 -10.00
CA GLU A 115 -23.53 12.44 -9.03
C GLU A 115 -22.97 11.04 -8.78
N LEU A 116 -23.84 10.03 -8.63
CA LEU A 116 -23.41 8.63 -8.46
C LEU A 116 -22.64 8.15 -9.70
N ARG A 117 -23.13 8.46 -10.91
CA ARG A 117 -22.44 8.11 -12.15
C ARG A 117 -21.08 8.80 -12.26
N ALA A 118 -20.98 10.07 -11.88
CA ALA A 118 -19.72 10.81 -11.87
C ALA A 118 -18.71 10.17 -10.90
N LEU A 119 -19.13 9.84 -9.67
CA LEU A 119 -18.30 9.13 -8.71
C LEU A 119 -17.84 7.76 -9.19
N ASP A 120 -18.75 6.96 -9.76
CA ASP A 120 -18.42 5.63 -10.28
C ASP A 120 -17.41 5.72 -11.43
N ASN A 121 -17.48 6.75 -12.28
CA ASN A 121 -16.50 7.00 -13.34
C ASN A 121 -15.12 7.38 -12.77
N GLU A 122 -15.07 8.28 -11.79
CA GLU A 122 -13.81 8.65 -11.12
C GLU A 122 -13.19 7.44 -10.39
N LEU A 123 -14.01 6.63 -9.71
CA LEU A 123 -13.58 5.42 -9.03
C LEU A 123 -13.07 4.37 -10.04
N ALA A 124 -13.72 4.23 -11.19
CA ALA A 124 -13.25 3.37 -12.28
C ALA A 124 -11.91 3.86 -12.84
N ALA A 125 -11.73 5.18 -13.02
CA ALA A 125 -10.47 5.76 -13.46
C ALA A 125 -9.33 5.50 -12.44
N LEU A 126 -9.61 5.65 -11.13
CA LEU A 126 -8.66 5.29 -10.08
C LEU A 126 -8.23 3.82 -10.23
N ARG A 127 -9.21 2.90 -10.39
CA ARG A 127 -8.95 1.46 -10.52
C ARG A 127 -8.18 1.10 -11.79
N ALA A 128 -8.37 1.83 -12.88
CA ALA A 128 -7.63 1.63 -14.12
C ALA A 128 -6.18 2.15 -14.00
N SER A 129 -5.97 3.22 -13.23
CA SER A 129 -4.64 3.82 -13.02
C SER A 129 -3.79 3.13 -11.94
N GLN A 130 -4.41 2.33 -11.06
CA GLN A 130 -3.71 1.77 -9.91
C GLN A 130 -2.68 0.71 -10.34
N LEU A 131 -1.47 0.79 -9.78
CA LEU A 131 -0.43 -0.21 -9.99
C LEU A 131 -0.42 -1.26 -8.87
N ALA A 132 -0.79 -0.86 -7.65
CA ALA A 132 -0.92 -1.78 -6.54
C ALA A 132 -2.25 -2.55 -6.62
N THR A 133 -2.18 -3.87 -6.64
CA THR A 133 -3.36 -4.73 -6.75
C THR A 133 -3.78 -5.34 -5.41
N VAL A 134 -5.09 -5.41 -5.19
CA VAL A 134 -5.70 -6.15 -4.07
C VAL A 134 -5.48 -7.66 -4.24
N GLU A 135 -5.46 -8.14 -5.49
CA GLU A 135 -5.06 -9.49 -5.84
C GLU A 135 -3.56 -9.54 -6.19
N PRO A 136 -2.67 -10.10 -5.36
CA PRO A 136 -1.30 -10.33 -5.76
C PRO A 136 -1.23 -11.27 -6.97
N LEU A 137 -0.58 -10.85 -8.07
CA LEU A 137 -0.42 -11.65 -9.29
C LEU A 137 0.23 -13.03 -9.04
N TRP A 138 1.02 -13.19 -7.98
CA TRP A 138 1.62 -14.47 -7.58
C TRP A 138 0.61 -15.49 -7.02
N PHE A 139 -0.61 -15.06 -6.65
CA PHE A 139 -1.68 -15.96 -6.19
C PHE A 139 -2.43 -16.63 -7.37
N LYS A 140 -2.50 -15.97 -8.53
CA LYS A 140 -3.15 -16.52 -9.74
C LYS A 140 -2.35 -17.61 -10.45
N LYS A 141 -1.07 -17.80 -10.11
CA LYS A 141 -0.20 -18.80 -10.76
C LYS A 141 -0.40 -20.24 -10.23
N GLY A 142 -1.24 -20.44 -9.20
CA GLY A 142 -1.49 -21.74 -8.57
C GLY A 142 -2.78 -22.46 -8.99
N ILE A 143 -3.68 -21.82 -9.72
CA ILE A 143 -4.92 -22.47 -10.20
C ILE A 143 -4.78 -22.66 -11.72
N LYS A 144 -4.03 -23.70 -12.11
CA LYS A 144 -4.24 -24.30 -13.43
C LYS A 144 -5.53 -25.11 -13.34
N LYS A 145 -6.51 -24.75 -14.19
CA LYS A 145 -7.62 -25.65 -14.54
C LYS A 145 -7.09 -26.89 -15.23
#